data_AF-A0A2G8L3J4-F1
#
_entry.id   AF-A0A2G8L3J4-F1
#
_cell.length_a   1.000
_cell.length_b   1.000
_cell.length_c   1.000
_cell.angle_alpha   90.00
_cell.angle_beta   90.00
_cell.angle_gamma   90.00
#
_symmetry.space_group_name_H-M   'P 1'
#
loop_
_entity.id
_entity.type
_entity.pdbx_description
1 polymer ?
#
loop_
_entity_poly.entity_id
_entity_poly.type
_entity_poly.pdbx_seq_one_letter_code
_entity_poly.pdbx_strand_id
1 'polypeptide(L)'
;LLQCTNTEHINIPELADMIIDRSLNANWVVSFKTLVTCHHLMVYGNESFLRYLATRSTIFNLEEFTDKGGTQGYEMSTFVRKYSMYLNQKAYSYRNMAFDFCRAKRGKEEGVVRTMSTEKLLKALPSLQTHLDSLLDFEVNSTILSNGVINSAFLLLFKDCIRLFACYNDGIINLLDKFFDMPKKECKAALDLYKKFLIKMEKVAEFLKVAEVYC
;
A
#
# COMPACT_ATOMS: atom_id res chain seq x y z
N LEU A 1 -6.15 -20.21 -3.35
CA LEU A 1 -4.97 -19.31 -3.19
C LEU A 1 -4.75 -18.89 -1.73
N LEU A 2 -5.69 -18.24 -1.04
CA LEU A 2 -5.48 -17.87 0.37
C LEU A 2 -5.16 -19.07 1.28
N GLN A 3 -5.96 -20.13 1.20
CA GLN A 3 -5.68 -21.40 1.92
C GLN A 3 -4.30 -21.95 1.56
N CYS A 4 -3.89 -21.82 0.30
CA CYS A 4 -2.59 -22.29 -0.16
C CYS A 4 -1.42 -21.56 0.52
N THR A 5 -1.57 -20.27 0.84
CA THR A 5 -0.53 -19.53 1.58
C THR A 5 -0.39 -19.98 3.05
N ASN A 6 -1.41 -20.64 3.60
CA ASN A 6 -1.43 -21.07 5.01
C ASN A 6 -1.05 -22.55 5.20
N THR A 7 -0.95 -23.33 4.13
CA THR A 7 -0.56 -24.75 4.20
C THR A 7 0.95 -24.90 4.21
N GLU A 8 1.48 -25.69 5.15
CA GLU A 8 2.94 -25.90 5.33
C GLU A 8 3.64 -26.53 4.12
N HIS A 9 2.92 -27.27 3.28
CA HIS A 9 3.49 -27.99 2.13
C HIS A 9 3.59 -27.18 0.84
N ILE A 10 3.08 -25.94 0.82
CA ILE A 10 3.09 -25.13 -0.41
C ILE A 10 4.32 -24.24 -0.45
N ASN A 11 5.03 -24.33 -1.57
CA ASN A 11 6.18 -23.49 -1.87
C ASN A 11 5.72 -22.07 -2.22
N ILE A 12 5.76 -21.17 -1.23
CA ILE A 12 5.36 -19.77 -1.39
C ILE A 12 6.13 -19.05 -2.50
N PRO A 13 7.48 -19.16 -2.61
CA PRO A 13 8.23 -18.64 -3.74
C PRO A 13 7.66 -19.04 -5.10
N GLU A 14 7.47 -20.34 -5.33
CA GLU A 14 6.97 -20.88 -6.60
C GLU A 14 5.55 -20.37 -6.89
N LEU A 15 4.67 -20.36 -5.89
CA LEU A 15 3.33 -19.80 -6.02
C LEU A 15 3.38 -18.32 -6.40
N ALA A 16 4.23 -17.53 -5.75
CA ALA A 16 4.36 -16.10 -6.01
C ALA A 16 4.89 -15.85 -7.42
N ASP A 17 5.94 -16.54 -7.84
CA ASP A 17 6.55 -16.39 -9.18
C ASP A 17 5.55 -16.77 -10.28
N MET A 18 4.84 -17.89 -10.13
CA MET A 18 3.78 -18.27 -11.09
C MET A 18 2.69 -17.21 -11.25
N ILE A 19 2.32 -16.52 -10.16
CA ILE A 19 1.32 -15.44 -10.23
C ILE A 19 1.96 -14.21 -10.89
N ILE A 20 3.14 -13.79 -10.45
CA ILE A 20 3.83 -12.59 -10.97
C ILE A 20 4.06 -12.69 -12.47
N ASP A 21 4.46 -13.85 -12.99
CA ASP A 21 4.69 -14.05 -14.43
C ASP A 21 3.45 -13.74 -15.29
N ARG A 22 2.24 -13.91 -14.73
CA ARG A 22 0.99 -13.56 -15.42
C ARG A 22 0.81 -12.07 -15.60
N SER A 23 1.50 -11.23 -14.82
CA SER A 23 1.41 -9.77 -14.93
C SER A 23 2.08 -9.23 -16.19
N LEU A 24 2.94 -10.02 -16.84
CA LEU A 24 3.62 -9.66 -18.09
C LEU A 24 2.78 -9.93 -19.34
N ASN A 25 1.53 -10.37 -19.19
CA ASN A 25 0.63 -10.58 -20.32
C ASN A 25 0.32 -9.25 -21.01
N ALA A 26 0.21 -9.25 -22.34
CA ALA A 26 -0.12 -8.03 -23.10
C ALA A 26 -1.56 -7.55 -22.86
N ASN A 27 -2.46 -8.45 -22.44
CA ASN A 27 -3.86 -8.12 -22.18
C ASN A 27 -4.00 -7.47 -20.79
N TRP A 28 -4.49 -6.23 -20.75
CA TRP A 28 -4.66 -5.46 -19.52
C TRP A 28 -5.50 -6.17 -18.47
N VAL A 29 -6.53 -6.94 -18.87
CA VAL A 29 -7.41 -7.66 -17.94
C VAL A 29 -6.63 -8.72 -17.18
N VAL A 30 -5.77 -9.47 -17.87
CA VAL A 30 -4.95 -10.52 -17.26
C VAL A 30 -3.95 -9.90 -16.30
N SER A 31 -3.24 -8.86 -16.74
CA SER A 31 -2.21 -8.21 -15.94
C SER A 31 -2.79 -7.52 -14.71
N PHE A 32 -3.91 -6.81 -14.87
CA PHE A 32 -4.55 -6.12 -13.76
C PHE A 32 -5.17 -7.10 -12.75
N LYS A 33 -5.86 -8.17 -13.21
CA LYS A 33 -6.37 -9.21 -12.29
C LYS A 33 -5.25 -9.94 -11.54
N THR A 34 -4.08 -10.07 -12.17
CA THR A 34 -2.89 -10.61 -11.51
C THR A 34 -2.45 -9.69 -10.35
N LEU A 35 -2.33 -8.39 -10.60
CA LEU A 35 -2.01 -7.41 -9.54
C LEU A 35 -3.04 -7.44 -8.41
N VAL A 36 -4.34 -7.47 -8.73
CA VAL A 36 -5.43 -7.56 -7.74
C VAL A 36 -5.31 -8.85 -6.91
N THR A 37 -4.98 -9.97 -7.56
CA THR A 37 -4.78 -11.26 -6.88
C THR A 37 -3.58 -11.21 -5.94
N CYS A 38 -2.46 -10.65 -6.39
CA CYS A 38 -1.28 -10.45 -5.54
C CYS A 38 -1.59 -9.55 -4.34
N HIS A 39 -2.26 -8.42 -4.55
CA HIS A 39 -2.67 -7.53 -3.46
C HIS A 39 -3.58 -8.27 -2.46
N HIS A 40 -4.53 -9.05 -2.95
CA HIS A 40 -5.40 -9.87 -2.10
C HIS A 40 -4.61 -10.86 -1.24
N LEU A 41 -3.57 -11.50 -1.79
CA LEU A 41 -2.67 -12.40 -1.04
C LEU A 41 -1.78 -11.65 -0.05
N MET A 42 -1.31 -10.44 -0.39
CA MET A 42 -0.55 -9.59 0.55
C MET A 42 -1.40 -9.18 1.77
N VAL A 43 -2.69 -8.93 1.58
CA VAL A 43 -3.60 -8.46 2.64
C VAL A 43 -4.16 -9.61 3.47
N TYR A 44 -4.72 -10.64 2.82
CA TYR A 44 -5.48 -11.70 3.50
C TYR A 44 -4.73 -13.03 3.60
N GLY A 45 -3.60 -13.17 2.89
CA GLY A 45 -2.78 -14.37 2.93
C GLY A 45 -1.86 -14.42 4.14
N ASN A 46 -1.11 -15.52 4.23
CA ASN A 46 -0.04 -15.67 5.21
C ASN A 46 1.01 -14.57 5.01
N GLU A 47 1.52 -14.02 6.11
CA GLU A 47 2.52 -12.95 6.08
C GLU A 47 3.79 -13.36 5.32
N SER A 48 4.09 -14.67 5.27
CA SER A 48 5.23 -15.22 4.53
C SER A 48 5.15 -14.92 3.03
N PHE A 49 3.95 -14.75 2.46
CA PHE A 49 3.79 -14.31 1.06
C PHE A 49 4.33 -12.89 0.86
N LEU A 50 3.86 -11.93 1.66
CA LEU A 50 4.36 -10.55 1.60
C LEU A 50 5.85 -10.47 1.93
N ARG A 51 6.31 -11.24 2.92
CA ARG A 51 7.72 -11.34 3.30
C ARG A 51 8.59 -11.82 2.13
N TYR A 52 8.15 -12.86 1.42
CA TYR A 52 8.86 -13.34 0.24
C TYR A 52 8.93 -12.26 -0.84
N LEU A 53 7.81 -11.60 -1.16
CA LEU A 53 7.79 -10.51 -2.13
C LEU A 53 8.72 -9.35 -1.75
N ALA A 54 8.79 -9.02 -0.46
CA ALA A 54 9.66 -7.99 0.08
C ALA A 54 11.16 -8.33 0.00
N THR A 55 11.55 -9.56 -0.33
CA THR A 55 12.97 -9.90 -0.60
C THR A 55 13.46 -9.33 -1.94
N ARG A 56 12.53 -8.99 -2.85
CA ARG A 56 12.83 -8.48 -4.19
C ARG A 56 13.01 -6.95 -4.15
N SER A 57 13.86 -6.43 -5.02
CA SER A 57 13.96 -4.97 -5.26
C SER A 57 12.72 -4.43 -5.96
N THR A 58 12.26 -5.15 -6.99
CA THR A 58 11.07 -4.86 -7.78
C THR A 58 10.29 -6.15 -8.00
N ILE A 59 8.99 -6.13 -7.75
CA ILE A 59 8.10 -7.29 -7.94
C ILE A 59 7.50 -7.23 -9.34
N PHE A 60 6.89 -6.10 -9.69
CA PHE A 60 6.27 -5.87 -10.98
C PHE A 60 7.05 -4.80 -11.76
N ASN A 61 7.52 -5.17 -12.95
CA ASN A 61 8.19 -4.24 -13.86
C ASN A 61 7.21 -3.81 -14.97
N LEU A 62 6.21 -3.01 -14.61
CA LEU A 62 5.12 -2.62 -15.50
C LEU A 62 5.10 -1.12 -15.79
N GLU A 63 6.18 -0.39 -15.53
CA GLU A 63 6.25 1.07 -15.71
C GLU A 63 5.95 1.53 -17.15
N GLU A 64 6.26 0.68 -18.14
CA GLU A 64 6.01 0.94 -19.56
C GLU A 64 4.81 0.14 -20.11
N PHE A 65 4.02 -0.50 -19.24
CA PHE A 65 2.90 -1.35 -19.66
C PHE A 65 1.89 -0.56 -20.50
N THR A 66 1.57 -1.06 -21.70
CA THR A 66 0.54 -0.49 -22.58
C THR A 66 -0.15 -1.59 -23.39
N ASP A 67 -1.47 -1.71 -23.23
CA ASP A 67 -2.33 -2.53 -24.08
C ASP A 67 -2.95 -1.66 -25.18
N LYS A 68 -2.60 -1.96 -26.44
CA LYS A 68 -3.10 -1.24 -27.63
C LYS A 68 -4.26 -1.97 -28.32
N GLY A 69 -4.83 -3.00 -27.70
CA GLY A 69 -5.91 -3.81 -28.25
C GLY A 69 -7.27 -3.10 -28.34
N GLY A 70 -7.41 -1.92 -27.74
CA GLY A 70 -8.60 -1.07 -27.84
C GLY A 70 -8.57 0.12 -26.87
N THR A 71 -9.55 1.02 -26.97
CA THR A 71 -9.63 2.24 -26.15
C THR A 71 -9.58 1.94 -24.66
N GLN A 72 -10.38 0.97 -24.20
CA GLN A 72 -10.39 0.58 -22.78
C GLN A 72 -9.03 0.00 -22.33
N GLY A 73 -8.34 -0.75 -23.19
CA GLY A 73 -7.01 -1.28 -22.86
C GLY A 73 -5.99 -0.16 -22.66
N TYR A 74 -6.03 0.85 -23.53
CA TYR A 74 -5.17 2.01 -23.42
C TYR A 74 -5.44 2.81 -22.13
N GLU A 75 -6.71 3.06 -21.81
CA GLU A 75 -7.12 3.74 -20.57
C GLU A 75 -6.71 2.95 -19.32
N MET A 76 -6.98 1.65 -19.29
CA MET A 76 -6.67 0.79 -18.14
C MET A 76 -5.17 0.57 -17.95
N SER A 77 -4.36 0.73 -19.00
CA SER A 77 -2.91 0.64 -18.91
C SER A 77 -2.34 1.62 -17.89
N THR A 78 -2.87 2.85 -17.81
CA THR A 78 -2.46 3.84 -16.80
C THR A 78 -2.68 3.33 -15.39
N PHE A 79 -3.81 2.67 -15.12
CA PHE A 79 -4.13 2.14 -13.79
C PHE A 79 -3.36 0.87 -13.47
N VAL A 80 -3.01 0.05 -14.47
CA VAL A 80 -2.08 -1.08 -14.30
C VAL A 80 -0.72 -0.56 -13.82
N ARG A 81 -0.16 0.46 -14.46
CA ARG A 81 1.11 1.08 -14.07
C ARG A 81 1.05 1.60 -12.63
N LYS A 82 0.09 2.48 -12.33
CA LYS A 82 -0.08 3.09 -11.00
C LYS A 82 -0.28 2.05 -9.91
N TYR A 83 -1.13 1.04 -10.15
CA TYR A 83 -1.39 -0.01 -9.17
C TYR A 83 -0.16 -0.90 -8.93
N SER A 84 0.61 -1.21 -9.97
CA SER A 84 1.87 -1.95 -9.83
C SER A 84 2.90 -1.20 -8.98
N MET A 85 2.99 0.13 -9.14
CA MET A 85 3.88 0.99 -8.35
C MET A 85 3.48 0.96 -6.87
N TYR A 86 2.18 1.04 -6.57
CA TYR A 86 1.68 0.90 -5.21
C TYR A 86 2.06 -0.46 -4.58
N LEU A 87 1.88 -1.58 -5.29
CA LEU A 87 2.22 -2.90 -4.76
C LEU A 87 3.73 -3.08 -4.52
N ASN A 88 4.56 -2.55 -5.42
CA ASN A 88 6.01 -2.48 -5.20
C ASN A 88 6.34 -1.67 -3.94
N GLN A 89 5.70 -0.50 -3.77
CA GLN A 89 5.91 0.35 -2.59
C GLN A 89 5.44 -0.31 -1.30
N LYS A 90 4.33 -1.06 -1.32
CA LYS A 90 3.84 -1.83 -0.15
C LYS A 90 4.87 -2.85 0.31
N ALA A 91 5.46 -3.61 -0.60
CA ALA A 91 6.50 -4.58 -0.28
C ALA A 91 7.81 -3.91 0.16
N TYR A 92 8.19 -2.80 -0.48
CA TYR A 92 9.33 -1.99 -0.08
C TYR A 92 9.18 -1.46 1.35
N SER A 93 7.99 -0.97 1.70
CA SER A 93 7.65 -0.51 3.04
C SER A 93 7.77 -1.64 4.06
N TYR A 94 7.25 -2.84 3.75
CA TYR A 94 7.43 -4.02 4.59
C TYR A 94 8.91 -4.37 4.79
N ARG A 95 9.71 -4.40 3.71
CA ARG A 95 11.15 -4.69 3.79
C ARG A 95 11.88 -3.78 4.75
N ASN A 96 11.61 -2.48 4.67
CA ASN A 96 12.33 -1.49 5.48
C ASN A 96 11.89 -1.50 6.94
N MET A 97 10.62 -1.78 7.21
CA MET A 97 10.03 -1.71 8.55
C MET A 97 10.00 -3.05 9.28
N ALA A 98 10.13 -4.16 8.56
CA ALA A 98 9.96 -5.52 9.04
C ALA A 98 8.56 -5.83 9.62
N PHE A 99 7.55 -5.03 9.26
CA PHE A 99 6.13 -5.28 9.52
C PHE A 99 5.26 -4.58 8.47
N ASP A 100 4.01 -5.04 8.31
CA ASP A 100 3.01 -4.39 7.44
C ASP A 100 2.23 -3.33 8.23
N PHE A 101 2.33 -2.05 7.83
CA PHE A 101 1.54 -0.97 8.42
C PHE A 101 0.03 -1.24 8.38
N CYS A 102 -0.48 -1.92 7.35
CA CYS A 102 -1.90 -2.25 7.24
C CYS A 102 -2.35 -3.31 8.26
N ARG A 103 -1.42 -4.12 8.77
CA ARG A 103 -1.68 -5.20 9.73
C ARG A 103 -1.12 -4.90 11.13
N ALA A 104 -0.50 -3.75 11.32
CA ALA A 104 0.08 -3.35 12.59
C ALA A 104 -0.99 -3.33 13.68
N LYS A 105 -0.68 -3.92 14.84
CA LYS A 105 -1.52 -3.80 16.03
C LYS A 105 -1.67 -2.31 16.37
N ARG A 106 -2.88 -1.90 16.73
CA ARG A 106 -3.24 -0.52 17.07
C ARG A 106 -3.67 -0.42 18.52
N GLY A 107 -3.76 0.81 19.03
CA GLY A 107 -4.18 1.10 20.40
C GLY A 107 -3.07 1.71 21.25
N LYS A 108 -3.45 2.28 22.40
CA LYS A 108 -2.57 3.09 23.25
C LYS A 108 -1.38 2.30 23.81
N GLU A 109 -1.63 1.08 24.30
CA GLU A 109 -0.65 0.30 25.07
C GLU A 109 0.06 -0.77 24.23
N GLU A 110 -0.64 -1.33 23.24
CA GLU A 110 -0.11 -2.45 22.44
C GLU A 110 0.06 -2.08 20.95
N GLY A 111 -0.22 -0.83 20.57
CA GLY A 111 -0.12 -0.38 19.20
C GLY A 111 1.33 -0.25 18.76
N VAL A 112 1.73 -0.96 17.70
CA VAL A 112 3.13 -1.02 17.22
C VAL A 112 3.69 0.39 16.98
N VAL A 113 2.94 1.21 16.23
CA VAL A 113 3.37 2.57 15.89
C VAL A 113 3.09 3.55 17.03
N ARG A 114 2.09 3.28 17.87
CA ARG A 114 1.71 4.14 19.00
C ARG A 114 2.73 4.09 20.15
N THR A 115 3.42 2.97 20.33
CA THR A 115 4.42 2.78 21.41
C THR A 115 5.87 2.82 20.92
N MET A 116 6.09 2.90 19.60
CA MET A 116 7.42 2.95 18.97
C MET A 116 8.31 4.05 19.56
N SER A 117 9.61 3.78 19.77
CA SER A 117 10.58 4.78 20.23
C SER A 117 10.74 5.93 19.25
N THR A 118 11.15 7.11 19.73
CA THR A 118 11.32 8.32 18.88
C THR A 118 12.21 8.05 17.67
N GLU A 119 13.36 7.42 17.87
CA GLU A 119 14.31 7.12 16.79
C GLU A 119 13.68 6.27 15.67
N LYS A 120 12.96 5.21 16.04
CA LYS A 120 12.28 4.35 15.08
C LYS A 120 11.09 5.07 14.44
N LEU A 121 10.33 5.84 15.22
CA LEU A 121 9.17 6.58 14.76
C LEU A 121 9.54 7.62 13.69
N LEU A 122 10.63 8.36 13.88
CA LEU A 122 11.14 9.34 12.92
C LEU A 122 11.61 8.70 11.60
N LYS A 123 11.90 7.39 11.59
CA LYS A 123 12.18 6.61 10.38
C LYS A 123 10.91 6.00 9.77
N ALA A 124 9.97 5.56 10.61
CA ALA A 124 8.75 4.90 10.20
C ALA A 124 7.74 5.85 9.55
N LEU A 125 7.57 7.07 10.09
CA LEU A 125 6.62 8.05 9.57
C LEU A 125 6.91 8.46 8.12
N PRO A 126 8.16 8.76 7.70
CA PRO A 126 8.49 8.94 6.29
C PRO A 126 8.13 7.74 5.41
N SER A 127 8.44 6.51 5.86
CA SER A 127 8.10 5.31 5.08
C SER A 127 6.60 5.12 4.92
N LEU A 128 5.82 5.43 5.96
CA LEU A 128 4.37 5.38 5.93
C LEU A 128 3.77 6.46 5.03
N GLN A 129 4.34 7.68 5.06
CA GLN A 129 3.99 8.76 4.14
C GLN A 129 4.17 8.31 2.69
N THR A 130 5.37 7.83 2.30
CA THR A 130 5.62 7.39 0.92
C THR A 130 4.71 6.23 0.49
N HIS A 131 4.39 5.32 1.41
CA HIS A 131 3.46 4.23 1.13
C HIS A 131 2.05 4.75 0.86
N LEU A 132 1.53 5.64 1.71
CA LEU A 132 0.22 6.28 1.50
C LEU A 132 0.21 7.13 0.22
N ASP A 133 1.32 7.77 -0.12
CA ASP A 133 1.42 8.62 -1.32
C ASP A 133 1.26 7.79 -2.59
N SER A 134 1.98 6.67 -2.69
CA SER A 134 1.84 5.75 -3.83
C SER A 134 0.41 5.20 -4.00
N LEU A 135 -0.36 5.11 -2.91
CA LEU A 135 -1.77 4.72 -2.95
C LEU A 135 -2.62 5.85 -3.53
N LEU A 136 -2.41 7.07 -3.06
CA LEU A 136 -3.18 8.24 -3.49
C LEU A 136 -2.87 8.63 -4.94
N ASP A 137 -1.66 8.34 -5.43
CA ASP A 137 -1.24 8.52 -6.82
C ASP A 137 -2.04 7.64 -7.80
N PHE A 138 -2.86 6.70 -7.32
CA PHE A 138 -3.83 5.99 -8.15
C PHE A 138 -4.83 6.94 -8.84
N GLU A 139 -5.16 8.08 -8.20
CA GLU A 139 -5.97 9.19 -8.74
C GLU A 139 -7.20 8.75 -9.55
N VAL A 140 -8.00 7.85 -8.98
CA VAL A 140 -9.25 7.41 -9.61
C VAL A 140 -10.38 8.36 -9.25
N ASN A 141 -11.30 8.58 -10.19
CA ASN A 141 -12.56 9.28 -9.96
C ASN A 141 -13.73 8.38 -10.38
N SER A 142 -14.96 8.84 -10.13
CA SER A 142 -16.17 8.08 -10.42
C SER A 142 -16.29 7.67 -11.90
N THR A 143 -15.92 8.54 -12.84
CA THR A 143 -16.07 8.22 -14.26
C THR A 143 -15.14 7.12 -14.74
N ILE A 144 -14.00 6.92 -14.07
CA ILE A 144 -13.02 5.88 -14.38
C ILE A 144 -13.45 4.49 -13.86
N LEU A 145 -14.21 4.43 -12.76
CA LEU A 145 -14.70 3.19 -12.12
C LEU A 145 -15.80 2.50 -12.93
N SER A 146 -15.42 2.04 -14.11
CA SER A 146 -16.31 1.62 -15.21
C SER A 146 -16.47 0.10 -15.33
N ASN A 147 -15.63 -0.69 -14.66
CA ASN A 147 -15.62 -2.15 -14.81
C ASN A 147 -15.19 -2.88 -13.53
N GLY A 148 -15.51 -4.17 -13.44
CA GLY A 148 -15.27 -4.97 -12.24
C GLY A 148 -13.80 -5.13 -11.84
N VAL A 149 -12.85 -5.00 -12.77
CA VAL A 149 -11.41 -5.17 -12.47
C VAL A 149 -10.88 -3.97 -11.71
N ILE A 150 -11.09 -2.75 -12.23
CA ILE A 150 -10.65 -1.53 -11.57
C ILE A 150 -11.41 -1.29 -10.25
N ASN A 151 -12.69 -1.67 -10.20
CA ASN A 151 -13.49 -1.58 -8.96
C ASN A 151 -12.94 -2.51 -7.87
N SER A 152 -12.51 -3.73 -8.24
CA SER A 152 -11.87 -4.66 -7.29
C SER A 152 -10.52 -4.13 -6.80
N ALA A 153 -9.72 -3.53 -7.69
CA ALA A 153 -8.47 -2.90 -7.32
C ALA A 153 -8.68 -1.75 -6.35
N PHE A 154 -9.63 -0.87 -6.65
CA PHE A 154 -9.99 0.28 -5.83
C PHE A 154 -10.51 -0.12 -4.45
N LEU A 155 -11.36 -1.15 -4.35
CA LEU A 155 -11.83 -1.64 -3.06
C LEU A 155 -10.69 -2.10 -2.14
N LEU A 156 -9.65 -2.73 -2.70
CA LEU A 156 -8.46 -3.10 -1.93
C LEU A 156 -7.64 -1.86 -1.53
N LEU A 157 -7.43 -0.89 -2.44
CA LEU A 157 -6.78 0.38 -2.09
C LEU A 157 -7.54 1.12 -1.00
N PHE A 158 -8.86 1.18 -1.06
CA PHE A 158 -9.68 1.80 -0.05
C PHE A 158 -9.47 1.16 1.33
N LYS A 159 -9.51 -0.17 1.38
CA LYS A 159 -9.27 -0.93 2.62
C LYS A 159 -7.88 -0.71 3.21
N ASP A 160 -6.86 -0.55 2.35
CA ASP A 160 -5.51 -0.24 2.79
C ASP A 160 -5.37 1.23 3.18
N CYS A 161 -6.01 2.16 2.48
CA CYS A 161 -6.03 3.59 2.78
C CYS A 161 -6.53 3.85 4.21
N ILE A 162 -7.67 3.24 4.58
CA ILE A 162 -8.22 3.35 5.94
C ILE A 162 -7.22 2.87 6.99
N ARG A 163 -6.56 1.73 6.75
CA ARG A 163 -5.60 1.14 7.68
C ARG A 163 -4.32 1.97 7.79
N LEU A 164 -3.76 2.38 6.66
CA LEU A 164 -2.56 3.23 6.58
C LEU A 164 -2.82 4.57 7.25
N PHE A 165 -3.95 5.21 6.96
CA PHE A 165 -4.31 6.49 7.57
C PHE A 165 -4.49 6.37 9.09
N ALA A 166 -5.14 5.30 9.55
CA ALA A 166 -5.31 5.08 10.99
C ALA A 166 -3.97 4.80 11.69
N CYS A 167 -3.08 4.05 11.04
CA CYS A 167 -1.71 3.84 11.52
C CYS A 167 -0.89 5.15 11.52
N TYR A 168 -1.12 6.02 10.54
CA TYR A 168 -0.43 7.30 10.42
C TYR A 168 -0.86 8.25 11.54
N ASN A 169 -2.16 8.30 11.85
CA ASN A 169 -2.69 8.99 13.02
C ASN A 169 -2.03 8.50 14.32
N ASP A 170 -1.96 7.19 14.55
CA ASP A 170 -1.30 6.64 15.76
C ASP A 170 0.16 7.10 15.88
N GLY A 171 0.88 7.16 14.76
CA GLY A 171 2.26 7.64 14.71
C GLY A 171 2.39 9.15 14.96
N ILE A 172 1.47 9.97 14.45
CA ILE A 172 1.46 11.41 14.72
C ILE A 172 1.12 11.70 16.18
N ILE A 173 0.16 10.99 16.77
CA ILE A 173 -0.13 11.18 18.19
C ILE A 173 1.09 10.77 19.03
N ASN A 174 1.78 9.67 18.69
CA ASN A 174 3.00 9.24 19.38
C ASN A 174 4.12 10.29 19.24
N LEU A 175 4.25 10.89 18.06
CA LEU A 175 5.22 11.94 17.78
C LEU A 175 4.96 13.18 18.64
N LEU A 176 3.70 13.59 18.76
CA LEU A 176 3.29 14.74 19.56
C LEU A 176 3.45 14.50 21.06
N ASP A 177 3.09 13.32 21.55
CA ASP A 177 3.22 12.94 22.96
C ASP A 177 4.68 13.05 23.45
N LYS A 178 5.65 12.79 22.56
CA LYS A 178 7.09 12.82 22.87
C LYS A 178 7.77 14.13 22.53
N PHE A 179 7.09 15.05 21.82
CA PHE A 179 7.74 16.19 21.16
C PHE A 179 8.54 17.09 22.11
N PHE A 180 8.02 17.33 23.30
CA PHE A 180 8.64 18.23 24.28
C PHE A 180 9.86 17.61 24.97
N ASP A 181 10.00 16.28 24.92
CA ASP A 181 11.14 15.54 25.46
C ASP A 181 12.23 15.28 24.40
N MET A 182 12.00 15.68 23.14
CA MET A 182 12.93 15.46 22.05
C MET A 182 14.09 16.48 22.05
N PRO A 183 15.30 16.08 21.61
CA PRO A 183 16.35 17.02 21.27
C PRO A 183 15.94 17.97 20.14
N LYS A 184 16.46 19.19 20.13
CA LYS A 184 16.14 20.24 19.13
C LYS A 184 16.15 19.76 17.66
N LYS A 185 17.11 18.91 17.30
CA LYS A 185 17.21 18.34 15.93
C LYS A 185 16.01 17.46 15.59
N GLU A 186 15.58 16.63 16.55
CA GLU A 186 14.43 15.74 16.41
C GLU A 186 13.11 16.52 16.43
N CYS A 187 12.97 17.55 17.28
CA CYS A 187 11.80 18.44 17.23
C CYS A 187 11.60 19.06 15.85
N LYS A 188 12.69 19.49 15.18
CA LYS A 188 12.61 20.06 13.82
C LYS A 188 12.10 19.03 12.82
N ALA A 189 12.57 17.79 12.89
CA ALA A 189 12.10 16.69 12.03
C ALA A 189 10.64 16.34 12.34
N ALA A 190 10.27 16.25 13.61
CA ALA A 190 8.91 15.98 14.05
C ALA A 190 7.92 17.05 13.55
N LEU A 191 8.28 18.33 13.63
CA LEU A 191 7.45 19.42 13.13
C LEU A 191 7.24 19.36 11.62
N ASP A 192 8.27 19.00 10.85
CA ASP A 192 8.16 18.80 9.40
C ASP A 192 7.21 17.64 9.06
N LEU A 193 7.33 16.52 9.77
CA LEU A 193 6.43 15.37 9.61
C LEU A 193 4.98 15.73 9.94
N TYR A 194 4.75 16.48 11.01
CA TYR A 194 3.41 16.94 11.39
C TYR A 194 2.79 17.86 10.33
N LYS A 195 3.55 18.83 9.79
CA LYS A 195 3.06 19.70 8.71
C LYS A 195 2.68 18.90 7.46
N LYS A 196 3.50 17.93 7.07
CA LYS A 196 3.21 17.03 5.94
C LYS A 196 1.97 16.18 6.19
N PHE A 197 1.73 15.74 7.42
CA PHE A 197 0.51 15.04 7.81
C PHE A 197 -0.74 15.87 7.57
N LEU A 198 -0.73 17.16 7.94
CA LEU A 198 -1.90 18.03 7.74
C LEU A 198 -2.32 18.10 6.27
N ILE A 199 -1.36 18.30 5.37
CA ILE A 199 -1.61 18.33 3.92
C ILE A 199 -2.13 16.97 3.43
N LYS A 200 -1.63 15.87 4.02
CA LYS A 200 -2.03 14.52 3.62
C LYS A 200 -3.49 14.21 3.97
N MET A 201 -4.01 14.77 5.06
CA MET A 201 -5.40 14.55 5.49
C MET A 201 -6.39 15.01 4.40
N GLU A 202 -6.12 16.13 3.73
CA GLU A 202 -6.98 16.66 2.67
C GLU A 202 -7.07 15.69 1.49
N LYS A 203 -5.92 15.18 1.01
CA LYS A 203 -5.88 14.19 -0.08
C LYS A 203 -6.57 12.89 0.27
N VAL A 204 -6.43 12.42 1.52
CA VAL A 204 -7.15 11.24 1.99
C VAL A 204 -8.66 11.50 1.98
N ALA A 205 -9.11 12.67 2.46
CA ALA A 205 -10.53 13.02 2.43
C ALA A 205 -11.10 13.04 1.00
N GLU A 206 -10.36 13.58 0.03
CA GLU A 206 -10.74 13.54 -1.39
C GLU A 206 -10.86 12.10 -1.91
N PHE A 207 -9.89 11.24 -1.60
CA PHE A 207 -9.94 9.83 -1.97
C PHE A 207 -11.16 9.11 -1.34
N LEU A 208 -11.49 9.40 -0.08
CA LEU A 208 -12.64 8.80 0.61
C LEU A 208 -13.98 9.26 0.01
N LYS A 209 -14.10 10.51 -0.44
CA LYS A 209 -15.30 10.98 -1.14
C LYS A 209 -15.59 10.20 -2.42
N VAL A 210 -14.56 9.79 -3.15
CA VAL A 210 -14.73 8.92 -4.32
C VAL A 210 -15.28 7.56 -3.87
N ALA A 211 -14.84 7.03 -2.73
CA ALA A 211 -15.30 5.75 -2.21
C ALA A 211 -16.76 5.78 -1.71
N GLU A 212 -17.23 6.89 -1.14
CA GLU A 212 -18.62 7.07 -0.69
C GLU A 212 -19.65 6.89 -1.81
N VAL A 213 -19.28 7.14 -3.06
CA VAL A 213 -20.19 6.97 -4.21
C VAL A 213 -20.32 5.49 -4.63
N TYR A 214 -19.40 4.62 -4.20
CA TYR A 214 -19.26 3.24 -4.69
C TYR A 214 -19.35 2.14 -3.61
N CYS A 215 -19.37 2.51 -2.33
CA CYS A 215 -19.51 1.60 -1.19
C CYS A 215 -20.86 1.82 -0.51
#